data_AF-A0A498J9L1-F1
#
_entry.id   AF-A0A498J9L1-F1
#
_cell.length_a   1.000
_cell.length_b   1.000
_cell.length_c   1.000
_cell.angle_alpha   90.00
_cell.angle_beta   90.00
_cell.angle_gamma   90.00
#
_symmetry.space_group_name_H-M   'P 1'
#
loop_
_entity.id
_entity.type
_entity.pdbx_description
1 polymer ?
#
loop_
_entity_poly.entity_id
_entity_poly.type
_entity_poly.pdbx_seq_one_letter_code
_entity_poly.pdbx_strand_id
1 'polypeptide(L)' 'MGAPFVLFILDEMRNKFIKEGKATTAKGLEWGIVINVGPGLTIETIVLHIESITGKNLG' A
#
# COMPACT_ATOMS: atom_id res chain seq x y z
N MET A 1 -8.54 16.47 -5.60
CA MET A 1 -8.09 15.95 -4.30
C MET A 1 -6.83 15.18 -4.57
N GLY A 2 -5.70 15.67 -4.08
CA GLY A 2 -4.38 15.41 -4.67
C GLY A 2 -3.64 14.20 -4.10
N ALA A 3 -2.54 13.88 -4.79
CA ALA A 3 -1.51 12.89 -4.45
C ALA A 3 -1.16 12.72 -2.95
N PRO A 4 -1.11 13.74 -2.07
CA PRO A 4 -0.69 13.55 -0.67
C PRO A 4 -1.57 12.59 0.16
N PHE A 5 -2.88 12.48 -0.10
CA PHE A 5 -3.74 11.59 0.69
C PHE A 5 -3.46 10.12 0.39
N VAL A 6 -3.26 9.77 -0.88
CA VAL A 6 -2.86 8.43 -1.31
C VAL A 6 -1.50 8.07 -0.72
N LEU A 7 -0.52 8.97 -0.78
CA LEU A 7 0.81 8.74 -0.21
C LEU A 7 0.76 8.48 1.30
N PHE A 8 -0.08 9.20 2.04
CA PHE A 8 -0.25 8.98 3.47
C PHE A 8 -0.85 7.61 3.79
N ILE A 9 -1.89 7.19 3.06
CA ILE A 9 -2.50 5.86 3.21
C ILE A 9 -1.47 4.75 2.92
N LEU A 10 -0.68 4.90 1.85
CA LEU A 10 0.35 3.93 1.49
C LEU A 10 1.45 3.84 2.58
N ASP A 11 1.86 4.96 3.17
CA ASP A 11 2.84 4.98 4.25
C ASP A 11 2.30 4.32 5.53
N GLU A 12 1.06 4.62 5.91
CA GLU A 12 0.40 3.99 7.06
C GLU A 12 0.26 2.47 6.87
N MET A 13 -0.16 2.03 5.68
CA MET A 13 -0.25 0.62 5.33
C MET A 13 1.12 -0.07 5.46
N ARG A 14 2.18 0.52 4.90
CA ARG A 14 3.55 -0.01 5.00
C ARG A 14 4.00 -0.14 6.45
N ASN A 15 3.78 0.90 7.26
CA ASN A 15 4.14 0.91 8.67
C ASN A 15 3.40 -0.18 9.46
N LYS A 16 2.12 -0.42 9.15
CA LYS A 16 1.33 -1.48 9.76
C LYS A 16 1.85 -2.87 9.39
N PHE A 17 2.19 -3.11 8.12
CA PHE A 17 2.76 -4.39 7.69
C PHE A 17 4.09 -4.71 8.41
N ILE A 18 4.96 -3.71 8.56
CA ILE A 18 6.24 -3.85 9.28
C ILE A 18 6.00 -4.14 10.76
N LYS A 19 5.14 -3.37 11.44
CA LYS A 19 4.84 -3.53 12.87
C LYS A 19 4.23 -4.89 13.21
N GLU A 20 3.35 -5.40 12.35
CA GLU A 20 2.68 -6.68 12.57
C GLU A 20 3.59 -7.88 12.24
N GLY A 21 4.86 -7.66 11.86
CA GLY A 21 5.78 -8.74 11.45
C GLY A 21 5.28 -9.49 10.22
N LYS A 22 4.30 -8.92 9.51
CA LYS A 22 3.76 -9.45 8.27
C LYS A 22 4.72 -9.05 7.17
N ALA A 23 5.86 -9.75 7.12
CA ALA A 23 6.49 -10.01 5.82
C ALA A 23 5.35 -10.45 4.91
N THR A 24 5.16 -9.77 3.80
CA THR A 24 3.99 -9.83 2.91
C THR A 24 3.75 -11.19 2.25
N THR A 25 4.27 -12.25 2.85
CA THR A 25 4.18 -13.64 2.44
C THR A 25 3.61 -14.56 3.53
N ALA A 26 3.23 -14.06 4.72
CA ALA A 26 2.44 -14.86 5.68
C ALA A 26 0.93 -14.87 5.35
N LYS A 27 0.47 -13.96 4.47
CA LYS A 27 -0.93 -13.85 4.01
C LYS A 27 -1.12 -13.79 2.48
N GLY A 28 -0.03 -13.82 1.70
CA GLY A 28 -0.08 -13.97 0.23
C GLY A 28 -0.66 -12.79 -0.56
N LEU A 29 -0.57 -11.56 -0.05
CA LEU A 29 -1.13 -10.39 -0.73
C LEU A 29 -0.03 -9.67 -1.53
N GLU A 30 0.15 -10.09 -2.78
CA GLU A 30 1.12 -9.51 -3.74
C GLU A 30 0.59 -8.24 -4.42
N TRP A 31 -0.73 -8.06 -4.42
CA TRP A 31 -1.38 -6.96 -5.12
C TRP A 31 -2.38 -6.23 -4.22
N GLY A 32 -2.48 -4.91 -4.40
CA GLY A 32 -3.46 -4.04 -3.75
C GLY A 32 -4.10 -3.08 -4.73
N ILE A 33 -5.25 -2.52 -4.35
CA ILE A 33 -5.94 -1.49 -5.14
C ILE A 33 -6.24 -0.29 -4.22
N VAL A 34 -5.97 0.92 -4.71
CA VAL A 34 -6.45 2.17 -4.10
C VAL A 34 -7.48 2.79 -5.03
N ILE A 35 -8.62 3.17 -4.46
CA ILE A 35 -9.73 3.81 -5.18
C ILE A 35 -9.95 5.19 -4.58
N ASN A 36 -9.79 6.23 -5.38
CA ASN A 36 -10.18 7.60 -5.00
C ASN A 36 -11.49 7.96 -5.70
N VAL A 37 -12.40 8.56 -4.95
CA VAL A 37 -13.66 9.11 -5.48
C VAL A 37 -13.62 10.63 -5.38
N GLY A 38 -13.67 11.30 -6.52
CA GLY A 38 -13.68 12.75 -6.65
C GLY A 38 -15.09 13.33 -6.80
N PRO A 39 -15.29 14.63 -6.49
CA PRO A 39 -16.55 15.31 -6.74
C PRO A 39 -16.88 15.33 -8.24
N GLY A 40 -18.10 14.94 -8.61
CA GLY A 40 -18.54 14.87 -10.01
C GLY A 40 -18.54 13.47 -10.65
N LEU A 41 -18.29 12.40 -9.86
CA LEU A 41 -18.23 10.99 -10.29
C LEU A 41 -16.92 10.59 -10.99
N THR A 42 -15.79 11.15 -10.57
CA THR A 42 -14.48 10.68 -11.03
C THR A 42 -13.98 9.57 -10.12
N ILE A 43 -13.54 8.45 -10.70
CA ILE A 43 -12.85 7.36 -10.00
C ILE A 43 -11.42 7.28 -10.49
N GLU A 44 -10.46 7.41 -9.60
CA GLU A 44 -9.06 7.07 -9.87
C GLU A 44 -8.77 5.71 -9.24
N THR A 45 -8.26 4.77 -10.02
CA THR A 45 -7.90 3.43 -9.54
C THR A 45 -6.41 3.22 -9.75
N ILE A 46 -5.71 2.91 -8.66
CA ILE A 46 -4.27 2.64 -8.67
C ILE A 46 -4.07 1.19 -8.26
N VAL A 47 -3.39 0.43 -9.11
CA VAL A 47 -2.97 -0.95 -8.81
C VAL A 47 -1.57 -0.90 -8.20
N LEU A 48 -1.39 -1.59 -7.07
CA LEU A 48 -0.15 -1.66 -6.32
C LEU A 48 0.42 -3.07 -6.44
N HIS A 49 1.69 -3.18 -6.80
CA HIS A 49 2.48 -4.38 -6.57
C HIS A 49 3.19 -4.25 -5.22
N ILE A 50 2.99 -5.23 -4.35
CA ILE A 50 3.54 -5.24 -3.00
C ILE A 50 4.76 -6.14 -2.99
N GLU A 51 5.94 -5.53 -2.92
CA GLU A 51 7.19 -6.26 -2.83
C GLU A 51 7.35 -6.92 -1.44
N SER A 52 7.95 -8.11 -1.44
CA SER A 52 8.26 -8.81 -0.20
C SER A 52 9.43 -8.14 0.51
N ILE A 53 9.25 -7.81 1.80
CA ILE A 53 10.35 -7.50 2.70
C ILE A 53 11.02 -8.82 3.06
N THR A 54 11.81 -9.34 2.13
CA THR A 54 12.80 -10.39 2.44
C THR A 54 13.95 -9.71 3.16
N GLY A 55 14.54 -10.33 4.18
CA GLY A 55 15.57 -9.76 5.08
C GLY A 55 16.91 -9.38 4.42
N LYS A 56 16.88 -8.64 3.30
CA LYS A 56 18.04 -8.14 2.57
C LYS A 56 18.48 -6.73 3.00
N ASN A 57 17.75 -6.05 3.89
CA ASN A 57 18.09 -4.71 4.39
C ASN A 57 18.09 -4.65 5.93
N LEU A 58 18.81 -5.58 6.57
CA LEU A 58 19.26 -5.44 7.96
C LEU A 58 20.78 -5.14 8.00
N GLY A 59 21.24 -4.31 7.06
CA GLY A 59 22.59 -3.72 7.05
C GLY A 59 22.55 -2.28 7.53
#